data_AF-A0AAV2CVN5-F1
#
_entry.id   AF-A0AAV2CVN5-F1
#
_cell.length_a   1.000
_cell.length_b   1.000
_cell.length_c   1.000
_cell.angle_alpha   90.00
_cell.angle_beta   90.00
_cell.angle_gamma   90.00
#
_symmetry.space_group_name_H-M   'P 1'
#
loop_
_entity.id
_entity.type
_entity.pdbx_description
1 polymer ?
#
loop_
_entity_poly.entity_id
_entity_poly.type
_entity_poly.pdbx_seq_one_letter_code
_entity_poly.pdbx_strand_id
1 'polypeptide(L)'
;MEARKLSITVLVMAVVPLAAVLAQTETIPPVQPIYDIKDGFYKEMAEFAVRENNKAHPHSEQLKLVSVDKGFRFPFNVGEVHYRLYITCSDRQGRQAKYTTFTAYRIQTLPTYAQFFNLFSFKKI
;
A
#
# COMPACT_ATOMS: atom_id res chain seq x y z
N MET A 1 51.05 -48.86 37.86
CA MET A 1 50.01 -48.13 38.61
C MET A 1 49.83 -46.80 37.89
N GLU A 2 48.93 -46.78 36.90
CA GLU A 2 48.76 -45.64 35.98
C GLU A 2 47.50 -44.85 36.38
N ALA A 3 47.69 -43.59 36.79
CA ALA A 3 46.61 -42.68 37.14
C ALA A 3 46.00 -42.09 35.86
N ARG A 4 44.82 -42.57 35.47
CA ARG A 4 44.02 -41.97 34.40
C ARG A 4 43.48 -40.61 34.87
N LYS A 5 44.01 -39.51 34.34
CA LYS A 5 43.42 -38.17 34.46
C LYS A 5 42.10 -38.15 33.70
N LEU A 6 40.98 -38.07 34.41
CA LEU A 6 39.67 -37.73 33.84
C LEU A 6 39.63 -36.21 33.59
N SER A 7 39.65 -35.81 32.32
CA SER A 7 39.34 -34.44 31.90
C SER A 7 37.84 -34.23 31.90
N ILE A 8 37.32 -33.46 32.85
CA ILE A 8 35.93 -33.01 32.88
C ILE A 8 35.81 -31.80 31.94
N THR A 9 35.25 -32.01 30.75
CA THR A 9 34.88 -30.93 29.84
C THR A 9 33.59 -30.29 30.34
N VAL A 10 33.66 -29.07 30.86
CA VAL A 10 32.49 -28.29 31.24
C VAL A 10 31.90 -27.66 29.97
N LEU A 11 30.72 -28.13 29.57
CA LEU A 11 29.92 -27.54 28.49
C LEU A 11 29.26 -26.27 29.02
N VAL A 12 29.81 -25.10 28.70
CA VAL A 12 29.16 -23.81 29.02
C VAL A 12 28.04 -23.60 28.00
N MET A 13 26.80 -23.88 28.40
CA MET A 13 25.62 -23.46 27.63
C MET A 13 25.53 -21.93 27.67
N ALA A 14 25.80 -21.29 26.54
CA ALA A 14 25.52 -19.88 26.34
C ALA A 14 24.01 -19.66 26.43
N VAL A 15 23.54 -19.14 27.56
CA VAL A 15 22.20 -18.58 27.68
C VAL A 15 22.19 -17.32 26.83
N VAL A 16 21.65 -17.41 25.61
CA VAL A 16 21.37 -16.22 24.81
C VAL A 16 20.29 -15.44 25.55
N PRO A 17 20.54 -14.19 26.00
CA PRO A 17 19.49 -13.40 26.61
C PRO A 17 18.41 -13.14 25.57
N LEU A 18 17.20 -13.62 25.86
CA LEU A 18 15.95 -13.47 25.10
C LEU A 18 15.41 -12.03 25.15
N ALA A 19 16.28 -11.02 25.06
CA ALA A 19 15.96 -9.61 25.25
C ALA A 19 16.33 -8.73 24.05
N ALA A 20 16.70 -9.35 22.91
CA ALA A 20 16.97 -8.65 21.66
C ALA A 20 15.87 -8.83 20.61
N VAL A 21 14.65 -9.23 21.01
CA VAL A 21 13.45 -8.84 20.24
C VAL A 21 13.17 -7.39 20.62
N LEU A 22 14.07 -6.50 20.20
CA LEU A 22 13.80 -5.08 20.23
C LEU A 22 12.56 -4.88 19.36
N ALA A 23 11.50 -4.42 20.00
CA ALA A 23 10.31 -3.94 19.35
C ALA A 23 10.74 -3.03 18.19
N GLN A 24 10.61 -3.53 16.96
CA GLN A 24 10.55 -2.67 15.80
C GLN A 24 9.25 -1.91 15.97
N THR A 25 9.32 -0.76 16.62
CA THR A 25 8.29 0.27 16.46
C THR A 25 8.33 0.64 14.99
N GLU A 26 7.50 -0.02 14.19
CA GLU A 26 7.21 0.42 12.82
C GLU A 26 6.65 1.82 12.95
N THR A 27 7.52 2.82 12.78
CA THR A 27 7.11 4.21 12.72
C THR A 27 6.22 4.32 11.50
N ILE A 28 4.90 4.38 11.71
CA ILE A 28 3.93 4.62 10.63
C ILE A 28 4.42 5.88 9.91
N PRO A 29 4.87 5.76 8.65
CA PRO A 29 5.46 6.89 7.98
C PRO A 29 4.40 7.97 7.80
N PRO A 30 4.79 9.25 7.91
CA PRO A 30 3.82 10.34 7.87
C PRO A 30 3.11 10.37 6.52
N VAL A 31 1.85 10.83 6.52
CA VAL A 31 1.09 11.08 5.30
C VAL A 31 1.79 12.18 4.50
N GLN A 32 2.00 11.95 3.20
CA GLN A 32 2.72 12.90 2.35
C GLN A 32 1.81 13.43 1.24
N PRO A 33 1.69 14.75 1.06
CA PRO A 33 1.00 15.31 -0.09
C PRO A 33 1.74 14.97 -1.39
N ILE A 34 0.99 14.80 -2.47
CA ILE A 34 1.51 14.53 -3.81
C ILE A 34 1.58 15.86 -4.56
N TYR A 35 2.78 16.34 -4.85
CA TYR A 35 3.00 17.63 -5.52
C TYR A 35 2.98 17.50 -7.05
N ASP A 36 3.32 16.32 -7.55
CA ASP A 36 3.39 15.92 -8.96
C ASP A 36 2.10 15.22 -9.42
N ILE A 37 0.93 15.67 -8.94
CA ILE A 37 -0.38 15.00 -9.17
C ILE A 37 -0.76 14.85 -10.66
N LYS A 38 -0.07 15.59 -11.55
CA LYS A 38 -0.24 15.51 -13.01
C LYS A 38 0.52 14.35 -13.66
N ASP A 39 1.32 13.60 -12.91
CA ASP A 39 2.00 12.42 -13.40
C ASP A 39 1.00 11.39 -13.94
N GLY A 40 1.35 10.72 -15.04
CA GLY A 40 0.51 9.73 -15.69
C GLY A 40 0.10 8.58 -14.77
N PHE A 41 0.95 8.23 -13.81
CA PHE A 41 0.68 7.18 -12.82
C PHE A 41 -0.59 7.46 -12.00
N TYR A 42 -0.79 8.70 -11.54
CA TYR A 42 -1.97 9.03 -10.74
C TYR A 42 -3.24 9.06 -11.57
N LYS A 43 -3.13 9.43 -12.85
CA LYS A 43 -4.24 9.34 -13.80
C LYS A 43 -4.63 7.88 -14.03
N GLU A 44 -3.67 6.99 -14.28
CA GLU A 44 -3.93 5.56 -14.48
C GLU A 44 -4.58 4.93 -13.24
N MET A 45 -4.08 5.28 -12.05
CA MET A 45 -4.66 4.83 -10.78
C MET A 45 -6.10 5.32 -10.58
N ALA A 46 -6.40 6.58 -10.95
CA ALA A 46 -7.75 7.13 -10.89
C ALA A 46 -8.68 6.45 -11.92
N GLU A 47 -8.20 6.20 -13.14
CA GLU A 47 -8.95 5.47 -14.17
C GLU A 47 -9.25 4.03 -13.73
N PHE A 48 -8.28 3.36 -13.10
CA PHE A 48 -8.49 2.07 -12.45
C PHE A 48 -9.60 2.15 -11.41
N ALA A 49 -9.54 3.12 -10.49
CA ALA A 49 -10.55 3.26 -9.43
C ALA A 49 -11.96 3.52 -9.99
N VAL A 50 -12.09 4.36 -11.01
CA VAL A 50 -13.37 4.62 -11.69
C VAL A 50 -13.90 3.35 -12.36
N ARG A 51 -13.03 2.61 -13.05
CA ARG A 51 -13.41 1.35 -13.72
C ARG A 51 -13.88 0.30 -12.72
N GLU A 52 -13.16 0.09 -11.63
CA GLU A 52 -13.56 -0.88 -10.61
C GLU A 52 -14.86 -0.46 -9.90
N ASN A 53 -15.03 0.84 -9.63
CA ASN A 53 -16.30 1.34 -9.09
C ASN A 53 -17.49 1.10 -10.04
N ASN A 54 -17.31 1.34 -11.34
CA ASN A 54 -18.36 1.12 -12.34
C ASN A 54 -18.69 -0.37 -12.51
N LYS A 55 -17.68 -1.26 -12.42
CA LYS A 55 -17.89 -2.72 -12.42
C LYS A 55 -18.69 -3.18 -11.19
N ALA A 56 -18.37 -2.64 -10.01
CA ALA A 56 -19.09 -2.96 -8.77
C ALA A 56 -20.54 -2.42 -8.77
N HIS A 57 -20.81 -1.36 -9.55
CA HIS A 57 -22.13 -0.73 -9.65
C HIS A 57 -22.60 -0.62 -11.11
N PRO A 58 -22.92 -1.74 -11.79
CA PRO A 58 -23.23 -1.75 -13.21
C PRO A 58 -24.49 -0.93 -13.57
N HIS A 59 -25.42 -0.77 -12.62
CA HIS A 59 -26.65 0.02 -12.79
C HIS A 59 -26.52 1.50 -12.38
N SER A 60 -25.33 1.96 -11.99
CA SER A 60 -25.07 3.36 -11.63
C SER A 60 -24.91 4.27 -12.85
N GLU A 61 -24.66 5.56 -12.62
CA GLU A 61 -24.52 6.64 -13.62
C GLU A 61 -23.33 6.46 -14.58
N GLN A 62 -22.50 5.42 -14.39
CA GLN A 62 -21.33 5.05 -15.19
C GLN A 62 -20.38 6.23 -15.38
N LEU A 63 -19.48 6.39 -14.42
CA LEU A 63 -18.61 7.55 -14.31
C LEU A 63 -17.43 7.48 -15.30
N LYS A 64 -16.99 8.65 -15.77
CA LYS A 64 -15.74 8.85 -16.52
C LYS A 64 -14.84 9.80 -15.74
N LEU A 65 -13.54 9.50 -15.71
CA LEU A 65 -12.56 10.40 -15.10
C LEU A 65 -12.43 11.69 -15.92
N VAL A 66 -12.46 12.84 -15.24
CA VAL A 66 -12.21 14.16 -15.83
C VAL A 66 -10.83 14.66 -15.41
N SER A 67 -10.55 14.68 -14.11
CA SER A 67 -9.27 15.17 -13.57
C SER A 67 -8.89 14.48 -12.26
N VAL A 68 -7.59 14.51 -11.96
CA VAL A 68 -7.04 14.24 -10.62
C VAL A 68 -6.60 15.58 -10.05
N ASP A 69 -7.26 16.00 -8.96
CA ASP A 69 -7.15 17.38 -8.45
C ASP A 69 -6.07 17.49 -7.37
N LYS A 70 -6.00 16.52 -6.47
CA LYS A 70 -5.04 16.44 -5.36
C LYS A 70 -4.90 15.00 -4.88
N GLY A 71 -3.81 14.71 -4.17
CA GLY A 71 -3.63 13.38 -3.61
C GLY A 71 -2.69 13.35 -2.42
N PHE A 72 -2.78 12.25 -1.67
CA PHE A 72 -1.93 11.95 -0.53
C PHE A 72 -1.43 10.51 -0.67
N ARG A 73 -0.15 10.29 -0.37
CA ARG A 73 0.43 8.95 -0.27
C ARG A 73 0.64 8.58 1.19
N PHE A 74 0.36 7.33 1.50
CA PHE A 74 0.45 6.70 2.81
C PHE A 74 1.31 5.46 2.61
N PRO A 75 2.62 5.53 2.89
CA PRO A 75 3.45 4.34 2.83
C PRO A 75 2.94 3.36 3.89
N PHE A 76 2.62 2.13 3.49
CA PHE A 76 2.02 1.15 4.41
C PHE A 76 3.09 0.16 4.86
N ASN A 77 3.66 -0.59 3.93
CA ASN A 77 4.71 -1.60 4.17
C ASN A 77 5.71 -1.63 3.01
N VAL A 78 6.78 -2.42 3.14
CA VAL A 78 7.72 -2.68 2.05
C VAL A 78 6.97 -3.27 0.85
N GLY A 79 6.97 -2.54 -0.27
CA GLY A 79 6.29 -2.96 -1.51
C GLY A 79 4.80 -2.58 -1.59
N GLU A 80 4.25 -1.86 -0.60
CA GLU A 80 2.86 -1.41 -0.61
C GLU A 80 2.72 0.07 -0.20
N VAL A 81 2.09 0.86 -1.08
CA VAL A 81 1.78 2.27 -0.83
C VAL A 81 0.29 2.49 -1.06
N HIS A 82 -0.37 3.12 -0.11
CA HIS A 82 -1.78 3.52 -0.25
C HIS A 82 -1.85 4.96 -0.74
N TYR A 83 -2.86 5.24 -1.55
CA TYR A 83 -3.09 6.55 -2.15
C TYR A 83 -4.51 6.98 -1.89
N ARG A 84 -4.68 8.21 -1.40
CA ARG A 84 -5.98 8.90 -1.43
C ARG A 84 -5.94 9.92 -2.53
N LEU A 85 -6.73 9.73 -3.57
CA LEU A 85 -6.87 10.70 -4.66
C LEU A 85 -8.21 11.42 -4.54
N TYR A 86 -8.21 12.70 -4.88
CA TYR A 86 -9.41 13.49 -5.07
C TYR A 86 -9.54 13.74 -6.56
N ILE A 87 -10.65 13.29 -7.12
CA ILE A 87 -10.86 13.26 -8.56
C ILE A 87 -12.18 13.94 -8.89
N THR A 88 -12.25 14.48 -10.09
CA THR A 88 -13.52 14.91 -10.69
C THR A 88 -13.92 13.88 -11.73
N CYS A 89 -15.18 13.44 -11.67
CA CYS A 89 -15.76 12.51 -12.63
C CYS A 89 -17.01 13.12 -13.26
N SER A 90 -17.28 12.75 -14.51
CA SER A 90 -18.52 13.07 -15.21
C SER A 90 -19.38 11.83 -15.37
N ASP A 91 -20.69 11.95 -15.22
CA ASP A 91 -21.63 10.91 -15.62
C ASP A 91 -21.91 10.92 -17.13
N ARG A 92 -22.79 10.01 -17.58
CA ARG A 92 -23.26 9.94 -18.98
C ARG A 92 -23.99 11.20 -19.46
N GLN A 93 -24.54 12.01 -18.56
CA GLN A 93 -25.22 13.26 -18.88
C GLN A 93 -24.24 14.45 -18.89
N GLY A 94 -22.96 14.22 -18.63
CA GLY A 94 -21.92 15.24 -18.55
C GLY A 94 -21.92 16.03 -17.22
N ARG A 95 -22.74 15.63 -16.24
CA ARG A 95 -22.76 16.26 -14.92
C ARG A 95 -21.50 15.84 -14.18
N GLN A 96 -20.76 16.82 -13.68
CA GLN A 96 -19.51 16.59 -12.96
C GLN A 96 -19.71 16.59 -11.45
N ALA A 97 -19.01 15.71 -10.76
CA ALA A 97 -18.96 15.68 -9.31
C ALA A 97 -17.57 15.26 -8.83
N LYS A 98 -17.25 15.64 -7.58
CA LYS A 98 -16.00 15.29 -6.93
C LYS A 98 -16.12 14.00 -6.14
N TYR A 99 -15.05 13.23 -6.15
CA TYR A 99 -14.95 11.95 -5.48
C TYR A 99 -13.61 11.81 -4.77
N THR A 100 -13.58 11.07 -3.67
CA THR A 100 -12.35 10.51 -3.10
C THR A 100 -12.22 9.05 -3.49
N THR A 101 -11.02 8.64 -3.85
CA THR A 101 -10.65 7.24 -4.00
C THR A 101 -9.58 6.87 -2.97
N PHE A 102 -9.58 5.61 -2.53
CA PHE A 102 -8.52 5.05 -1.70
C PHE A 102 -8.04 3.74 -2.34
N THR A 103 -6.80 3.74 -2.81
CA THR A 103 -6.24 2.67 -3.64
C THR A 103 -4.89 2.22 -3.08
N ALA A 104 -4.67 0.92 -2.93
CA ALA A 104 -3.33 0.36 -2.72
C ALA A 104 -2.64 0.14 -4.05
N TYR A 105 -1.36 0.49 -4.11
CA TYR A 105 -0.43 0.07 -5.12
C TYR A 105 0.58 -0.90 -4.51
N ARG A 106 0.67 -2.11 -5.07
CA ARG A 106 1.61 -3.14 -4.64
C ARG A 106 2.55 -3.52 -5.77
N ILE A 107 3.83 -3.62 -5.45
CA ILE A 107 4.85 -4.17 -6.33
C ILE A 107 5.21 -5.56 -5.80
N GLN A 108 4.86 -6.60 -6.56
CA GLN A 108 5.28 -7.97 -6.26
C GLN A 108 6.48 -8.33 -7.14
N THR A 109 7.58 -8.74 -6.52
CA THR A 109 8.87 -8.96 -7.21
C THR A 109 9.13 -10.41 -7.62
N LEU A 110 8.36 -11.40 -7.14
CA LEU A 110 8.56 -12.82 -7.44
C LEU A 110 7.22 -13.58 -7.53
N PRO A 111 7.07 -14.55 -8.46
CA PRO A 111 8.02 -15.01 -9.50
C PRO A 111 8.01 -14.16 -10.79
N THR A 112 7.18 -13.13 -10.87
CA THR A 112 7.12 -12.20 -12.01
C THR A 112 6.84 -10.81 -11.47
N TYR A 113 7.48 -9.78 -12.05
CA TYR A 113 7.23 -8.40 -11.65
C TYR A 113 5.79 -8.04 -12.02
N ALA A 114 4.94 -7.88 -11.00
CA ALA A 114 3.54 -7.57 -11.19
C ALA A 114 3.16 -6.37 -10.33
N GLN A 115 2.53 -5.40 -10.97
CA GLN A 115 2.02 -4.20 -10.34
C GLN A 115 0.51 -4.35 -10.20
N PHE A 116 0.00 -4.19 -8.98
CA PHE A 116 -1.42 -4.32 -8.72
C PHE A 116 -1.96 -3.04 -8.09
N PHE A 117 -3.05 -2.54 -8.65
CA PHE A 117 -3.93 -1.62 -7.95
C PHE A 117 -5.03 -2.41 -7.24
N ASN A 118 -5.37 -2.00 -6.02
CA ASN A 118 -6.52 -2.51 -5.31
C ASN A 118 -7.37 -1.34 -4.80
N LEU A 119 -8.64 -1.29 -5.18
CA LEU A 119 -9.57 -0.23 -4.77
C LEU A 119 -10.22 -0.61 -3.44
N PHE A 120 -9.95 0.16 -2.40
CA PHE A 120 -10.60 -0.01 -1.09
C PHE A 120 -11.84 0.85 -0.93
N SER A 121 -11.85 2.05 -1.52
CA SER A 121 -12.97 2.97 -1.35
C SER A 121 -13.12 3.93 -2.52
N PHE A 122 -14.38 4.22 -2.87
CA PHE A 122 -14.77 5.22 -3.84
C PHE A 122 -16.00 5.95 -3.29
N LYS A 123 -15.90 7.26 -3.02
CA LYS A 123 -16.96 8.03 -2.35
C LYS A 123 -17.12 9.40 -3.00
N LYS A 124 -18.38 9.84 -3.18
CA LYS A 124 -18.72 11.21 -3.60
C LYS A 124 -18.46 12.18 -2.45
N ILE A 125 -18.01 13.40 -2.76
CA ILE A 125 -17.72 14.49 -1.79
C ILE A 125 -18.62 15.68 -2.09
#